data_AF-A0A8C7YUS6-F1
#
_entry.id   AF-A0A8C7YUS6-F1
#
_cell.length_a   1.000
_cell.length_b   1.000
_cell.length_c   1.000
_cell.angle_alpha   90.00
_cell.angle_beta   90.00
_cell.angle_gamma   90.00
#
_symmetry.space_group_name_H-M   'P 1'
#
loop_
_entity.id
_entity.type
_entity.pdbx_description
1 polymer ?
#
loop_
_entity_poly.entity_id
_entity_poly.type
_entity_poly.pdbx_seq_one_letter_code
_entity_poly.pdbx_strand_id
1 'polypeptide(L)'
;MSQMTQSKNHRHLQTKATYSPYRDRIPLQIVRAEVELSAEERAYLTAVEKGDYAGVKHALREAEVYYNMDVNCLDPLGRSALLIAIENENLEIMELLLDHGIHTGDALLYAIRKEVVGAVELLLSHRRPSGEKQVPSLMMDSQFSEFTPDITPIMLAAHTNNYEIIKLLVQRKVTIPRPHQIRCDCVECVSSSEVDSLRHSRSRLNIYKALASPSLIALSSEDPILTAFRLGWELKELSKVENEFRQEYEELSQQCKRFAKDLLDQARSSRELETILNHRDSDQSEELDPRQCHDLAKLKLAIKYHQKEFVAQPNCQQLLATLWYDGFPGWRRHHWAVKLVTCFIIGLLFPVFSMIYLLAPKSALGRFIKKPFIKFICHTASYLTFLFLLLLASQHIARTNLHMQGPPPTVVEWMILPWVLGFIWAEIKEMWDGGFTEYIHDWWNLMDFAMNSLYLATISLKIVAYVKYNSSRPREEWEMWHPTLIAEALFAIANIFSSLRLISLFTANSHLGPLQISLGRMLLDILKFLFIYCLVLLAFANGLNQLYFYYETKASEEPNNCKGIRCERQNNDGSGIQQEKQSNVSYMHLCNLATRCFD
;
A
#
# COMPACT_ATOMS: atom_id res chain seq x y z
N MET A 1 -1.99 -6.57 -51.76
CA MET A 1 -2.55 -7.16 -53.00
C MET A 1 -3.17 -8.48 -52.57
N SER A 2 -4.35 -8.50 -51.95
CA SER A 2 -5.65 -8.15 -52.53
C SER A 2 -6.61 -7.60 -51.46
N GLN A 3 -6.88 -6.30 -51.52
CA GLN A 3 -8.06 -5.67 -50.91
C GLN A 3 -8.63 -4.76 -51.99
N MET A 4 -9.51 -5.29 -52.83
CA MET A 4 -10.34 -4.54 -53.76
C MET A 4 -11.30 -5.50 -54.46
N THR A 5 -12.36 -5.94 -53.78
CA THR A 5 -13.60 -6.41 -54.40
C THR A 5 -14.64 -6.68 -53.32
N GLN A 6 -15.34 -5.64 -52.85
CA GLN A 6 -16.73 -5.71 -52.38
C GLN A 6 -17.23 -4.28 -52.10
N SER A 7 -17.24 -3.47 -53.16
CA SER A 7 -18.01 -2.23 -53.21
C SER A 7 -18.76 -2.25 -54.52
N LYS A 8 -19.90 -2.94 -54.54
CA LYS A 8 -20.94 -2.87 -55.57
C LYS A 8 -22.13 -3.72 -55.13
N ASN A 9 -23.00 -3.13 -54.31
CA ASN A 9 -24.46 -3.31 -54.33
C ASN A 9 -25.14 -2.35 -53.34
N HIS A 10 -24.86 -1.05 -53.49
CA HIS A 10 -25.74 0.00 -52.97
C HIS A 10 -26.40 0.69 -54.16
N ARG A 11 -27.49 0.11 -54.67
CA ARG A 11 -28.42 0.82 -55.54
C ARG A 11 -29.87 0.38 -55.29
N HIS A 12 -30.64 1.39 -54.93
CA HIS A 12 -32.09 1.54 -55.12
C HIS A 12 -33.03 0.65 -54.30
N LEU A 13 -33.28 1.09 -53.06
CA LEU A 13 -34.64 1.20 -52.53
C LEU A 13 -34.88 2.66 -52.15
N GLN A 14 -35.18 3.48 -53.16
CA GLN A 14 -35.88 4.75 -52.93
C GLN A 14 -37.31 4.42 -52.53
N THR A 15 -37.56 4.27 -51.23
CA THR A 15 -38.92 4.36 -50.71
C THR A 15 -39.42 5.77 -50.97
N LYS A 16 -40.43 5.89 -51.83
CA LYS A 16 -41.19 7.11 -52.09
C LYS A 16 -41.51 7.78 -50.74
N ALA A 17 -41.00 8.99 -50.55
CA ALA A 17 -41.37 9.84 -49.43
C ALA A 17 -42.84 10.27 -49.61
N THR A 18 -43.76 9.50 -49.03
CA THR A 18 -45.14 9.92 -48.86
C THR A 18 -45.11 11.10 -47.88
N TYR A 19 -45.47 12.29 -48.36
CA TYR A 19 -45.68 13.47 -47.51
C TYR A 19 -46.81 13.18 -46.52
N SER A 20 -46.45 12.76 -45.31
CA SER A 20 -47.35 12.57 -44.17
C SER A 20 -47.17 13.72 -43.18
N PRO A 21 -48.23 14.29 -42.59
CA PRO A 21 -48.18 15.49 -41.75
C PRO A 21 -47.65 15.25 -40.33
N TYR A 22 -46.93 14.15 -40.08
CA TYR A 22 -46.34 13.82 -38.78
C TYR A 22 -44.80 13.95 -38.84
N ARG A 23 -44.30 15.18 -38.82
CA ARG A 23 -42.85 15.46 -38.69
C ARG A 23 -42.34 15.54 -37.24
N ASP A 24 -43.21 15.37 -36.25
CA ASP A 24 -42.84 15.48 -34.82
C ASP A 24 -42.40 14.16 -34.17
N ARG A 25 -42.20 13.09 -34.95
CA ARG A 25 -41.79 11.78 -34.41
C ARG A 25 -40.55 11.26 -35.12
N ILE A 26 -39.54 10.93 -34.33
CA ILE A 26 -38.32 10.27 -34.81
C ILE A 26 -38.68 8.81 -35.17
N PRO A 27 -38.44 8.36 -36.41
CA PRO A 27 -38.69 6.97 -36.80
C PRO A 27 -37.66 6.06 -36.13
N LEU A 28 -38.10 5.22 -35.19
CA LEU A 28 -37.28 4.16 -34.63
C LEU A 28 -37.34 2.96 -35.59
N GLN A 29 -36.21 2.64 -36.21
CA GLN A 29 -36.03 1.46 -37.06
C GLN A 29 -34.89 0.61 -36.49
N ILE A 30 -35.00 -0.70 -36.59
CA ILE A 30 -33.92 -1.62 -36.23
C ILE A 30 -32.79 -1.41 -37.26
N VAL A 31 -31.72 -0.73 -36.85
CA VAL A 31 -30.61 -0.32 -37.73
C VAL A 31 -29.72 -1.51 -38.13
N ARG A 32 -29.67 -2.54 -37.29
CA ARG A 32 -28.93 -3.78 -37.54
C ARG A 32 -29.94 -4.91 -37.69
N ALA A 33 -30.27 -5.28 -38.93
CA ALA A 33 -31.11 -6.43 -39.21
C ALA A 33 -30.27 -7.70 -39.03
N GLU A 34 -30.63 -8.53 -38.06
CA GLU A 34 -30.08 -9.87 -37.88
C GLU A 34 -30.79 -10.87 -38.81
N VAL A 35 -30.21 -12.06 -38.98
CA VAL A 35 -30.82 -13.12 -39.80
C VAL A 35 -32.11 -13.58 -39.12
N GLU A 36 -33.25 -13.47 -39.80
CA GLU A 36 -34.53 -13.91 -39.26
C GLU A 36 -34.58 -15.45 -39.19
N LEU A 37 -34.77 -16.00 -37.98
CA LEU A 37 -34.91 -17.44 -37.77
C LEU A 37 -36.15 -18.00 -38.48
N SER A 38 -36.05 -19.23 -38.98
CA SER A 38 -37.18 -19.98 -39.54
C SER A 38 -38.22 -20.32 -38.46
N ALA A 39 -39.46 -20.60 -38.87
CA ALA A 39 -40.51 -20.98 -37.90
C ALA A 39 -40.17 -22.29 -37.16
N GLU A 40 -39.48 -23.21 -37.82
CA GLU A 40 -39.03 -24.49 -37.25
C GLU A 40 -37.88 -24.29 -36.26
N GLU A 41 -36.91 -23.44 -36.58
CA GLU A 41 -35.81 -23.05 -35.68
C GLU A 41 -36.33 -22.38 -34.41
N ARG A 42 -37.31 -21.48 -34.54
CA ARG A 42 -37.95 -20.84 -33.36
C ARG A 42 -38.69 -21.86 -32.51
N ALA A 43 -39.39 -22.82 -33.12
CA ALA A 43 -40.08 -23.87 -32.38
C ALA A 43 -39.08 -24.77 -31.63
N TYR A 44 -37.96 -25.13 -32.26
CA TYR A 44 -36.87 -25.88 -31.63
C TYR A 44 -36.24 -25.13 -30.45
N LEU A 45 -35.83 -23.88 -30.64
CA LEU A 45 -35.24 -23.08 -29.55
C LEU A 45 -36.23 -22.86 -28.40
N THR A 46 -37.52 -22.66 -28.71
CA THR A 46 -38.58 -22.55 -27.69
C THR A 46 -38.76 -23.88 -26.92
N ALA A 47 -38.63 -25.03 -27.59
CA ALA A 47 -38.71 -26.34 -26.94
C ALA A 47 -37.51 -26.56 -26.00
N VAL A 48 -36.30 -26.15 -26.41
CA VAL A 48 -35.10 -26.16 -25.56
C VAL A 48 -35.27 -25.23 -24.35
N GLU A 49 -35.78 -24.01 -24.57
CA GLU A 49 -36.01 -23.03 -23.50
C GLU A 49 -37.05 -23.52 -22.49
N LYS A 50 -38.09 -24.22 -22.94
CA LYS A 50 -39.11 -24.83 -22.05
C LYS A 50 -38.65 -26.11 -21.36
N GLY A 51 -37.53 -26.69 -21.76
CA GLY A 51 -37.05 -27.96 -21.23
C GLY A 51 -37.81 -29.19 -21.73
N ASP A 52 -38.44 -29.12 -22.92
CA ASP A 52 -39.17 -30.25 -23.49
C ASP A 52 -38.23 -31.27 -24.15
N TYR A 53 -37.77 -32.27 -23.38
CA TYR A 53 -36.87 -33.31 -23.87
C TYR A 53 -37.43 -34.08 -25.08
N ALA A 54 -38.72 -34.39 -25.09
CA ALA A 54 -39.33 -35.18 -26.17
C ALA A 54 -39.41 -34.36 -27.46
N GLY A 55 -39.82 -33.09 -27.35
CA GLY A 55 -39.87 -32.15 -28.48
C GLY A 55 -38.49 -31.90 -29.08
N VAL A 56 -37.47 -31.67 -28.24
CA VAL A 56 -36.08 -31.47 -28.69
C VAL A 56 -35.53 -32.71 -29.38
N LYS A 57 -35.74 -33.91 -28.80
CA LYS A 57 -35.29 -35.18 -29.40
C LYS A 57 -35.96 -35.48 -30.74
N HIS A 58 -37.24 -35.13 -30.90
CA HIS A 58 -37.94 -35.25 -32.17
C HIS A 58 -37.35 -34.30 -33.21
N ALA A 59 -37.19 -33.02 -32.86
CA ALA A 59 -36.64 -32.01 -33.75
C ALA A 59 -35.21 -32.33 -34.22
N LEU A 60 -34.35 -32.86 -33.32
CA LEU A 60 -32.99 -33.28 -33.68
C LEU A 60 -32.98 -34.45 -34.67
N ARG A 61 -33.85 -35.45 -34.47
CA ARG A 61 -33.98 -36.59 -35.40
C ARG A 61 -34.53 -36.18 -36.76
N GLU A 62 -35.49 -35.25 -36.79
CA GLU A 62 -36.02 -34.72 -38.04
C GLU A 62 -34.96 -33.91 -38.79
N ALA A 63 -34.16 -33.12 -38.08
CA ALA A 63 -33.06 -32.36 -38.66
C ALA A 63 -31.99 -33.26 -39.31
N GLU A 64 -31.68 -34.41 -38.72
CA GLU A 64 -30.76 -35.41 -39.31
C GLU A 64 -31.28 -36.01 -40.61
N VAL A 65 -32.60 -36.17 -40.75
CA VAL A 65 -33.23 -36.84 -41.89
C VAL A 65 -33.54 -35.87 -43.02
N TYR A 66 -34.06 -34.68 -42.70
CA TYR A 66 -34.62 -33.75 -43.68
C TYR A 66 -33.77 -32.51 -43.93
N TYR A 67 -32.76 -32.23 -43.09
CA TYR A 67 -31.91 -31.02 -43.17
C TYR A 67 -32.72 -29.72 -43.29
N ASN A 68 -33.90 -29.68 -42.67
CA ASN A 68 -34.85 -28.57 -42.69
C ASN A 68 -34.48 -27.44 -41.72
N MET A 69 -33.60 -27.71 -40.76
CA MET A 69 -33.22 -26.81 -39.68
C MET A 69 -31.72 -26.87 -39.41
N ASP A 70 -31.08 -25.72 -39.17
CA ASP A 70 -29.73 -25.68 -38.61
C ASP A 70 -29.78 -25.91 -37.09
N VAL A 71 -29.17 -26.99 -36.63
CA VAL A 71 -29.09 -27.33 -35.20
C VAL A 71 -28.27 -26.30 -34.41
N ASN A 72 -27.34 -25.58 -35.07
CA ASN A 72 -26.51 -24.53 -34.48
C ASN A 72 -27.10 -23.12 -34.66
N CYS A 73 -28.40 -23.00 -34.96
CA CYS A 73 -29.08 -21.72 -35.06
C CYS A 73 -28.91 -20.87 -33.78
N LEU A 74 -28.87 -19.56 -33.98
CA LEU A 74 -28.74 -18.56 -32.92
C LEU A 74 -30.04 -17.79 -32.79
N ASP A 75 -30.50 -17.60 -31.55
CA ASP A 75 -31.58 -16.69 -31.18
C ASP A 75 -31.18 -15.23 -31.52
N PRO A 76 -32.11 -14.24 -31.64
CA PRO A 76 -31.77 -12.82 -31.84
C PRO A 76 -30.96 -12.18 -30.70
N LEU A 77 -30.68 -12.95 -29.63
CA LEU A 77 -29.77 -12.59 -28.55
C LEU A 77 -28.36 -13.19 -28.73
N GLY A 78 -28.11 -13.91 -29.84
CA GLY A 78 -26.85 -14.61 -30.12
C GLY A 78 -26.65 -15.91 -29.34
N ARG A 79 -27.71 -16.47 -28.74
CA ARG A 79 -27.64 -17.71 -27.94
C ARG A 79 -27.90 -18.94 -28.82
N SER A 80 -27.05 -19.96 -28.71
CA SER A 80 -27.31 -21.27 -29.31
C SER A 80 -28.19 -22.13 -28.40
N ALA A 81 -28.79 -23.19 -28.95
CA ALA A 81 -29.56 -24.18 -28.18
C ALA A 81 -28.78 -24.73 -26.96
N LEU A 82 -27.47 -24.97 -27.12
CA LEU A 82 -26.61 -25.45 -26.04
C LEU A 82 -26.45 -24.39 -24.93
N LEU A 83 -26.31 -23.11 -25.29
CA LEU A 83 -26.21 -22.02 -24.31
C LEU A 83 -27.52 -21.85 -23.53
N ILE A 84 -28.67 -22.00 -24.18
CA ILE A 84 -29.99 -21.97 -23.52
C ILE A 84 -30.14 -23.14 -22.55
N ALA A 85 -29.73 -24.35 -22.95
CA ALA A 85 -29.77 -25.53 -22.07
C ALA A 85 -28.87 -25.37 -20.84
N ILE A 86 -27.68 -24.75 -20.99
CA ILE A 86 -26.78 -24.41 -19.89
C ILE A 86 -27.40 -23.34 -18.97
N GLU A 87 -27.99 -22.30 -19.55
CA GLU A 87 -28.62 -21.20 -18.80
C GLU A 87 -29.80 -21.68 -17.95
N ASN A 88 -30.52 -22.70 -18.41
CA ASN A 88 -31.64 -23.33 -17.70
C ASN A 88 -31.22 -24.53 -16.82
N GLU A 89 -29.91 -24.82 -16.72
CA GLU A 89 -29.36 -25.96 -15.95
C GLU A 89 -29.96 -27.33 -16.32
N ASN A 90 -30.44 -27.51 -17.57
CA ASN A 90 -31.06 -28.76 -18.00
C ASN A 90 -30.02 -29.73 -18.56
N LEU A 91 -29.44 -30.54 -17.68
CA LEU A 91 -28.36 -31.48 -17.99
C LEU A 91 -28.79 -32.59 -18.98
N GLU A 92 -30.04 -33.03 -18.94
CA GLU A 92 -30.55 -34.10 -19.83
C GLU A 92 -30.63 -33.63 -21.28
N ILE A 93 -31.09 -32.39 -21.49
CA ILE A 93 -31.10 -31.77 -22.81
C ILE A 93 -29.67 -31.49 -23.27
N MET A 94 -28.78 -31.05 -22.38
CA MET A 94 -27.38 -30.87 -22.73
C MET A 94 -26.72 -32.17 -23.21
N GLU A 95 -26.93 -33.28 -22.51
CA GLU A 95 -26.39 -34.59 -22.89
C GLU A 95 -26.93 -35.01 -24.27
N LEU A 96 -28.24 -34.87 -24.49
CA LEU A 96 -28.87 -35.11 -25.79
C LEU A 96 -28.26 -34.25 -26.90
N LEU A 97 -28.07 -32.95 -26.65
CA LEU A 97 -27.49 -32.00 -27.61
C LEU A 97 -26.03 -32.34 -27.94
N LEU A 98 -25.24 -32.77 -26.95
CA LEU A 98 -23.85 -33.19 -27.13
C LEU A 98 -23.75 -34.52 -27.90
N ASP A 99 -24.65 -35.47 -27.64
CA ASP A 99 -24.70 -36.76 -28.36
C ASP A 99 -24.94 -36.58 -29.87
N HIS A 100 -25.69 -35.54 -30.27
CA HIS A 100 -25.95 -35.21 -31.69
C HIS A 100 -24.87 -34.30 -32.30
N GLY A 101 -23.75 -34.07 -31.60
CA GLY A 101 -22.56 -33.42 -32.17
C GLY A 101 -22.67 -31.92 -32.42
N ILE A 102 -23.44 -31.20 -31.58
CA ILE A 102 -23.59 -29.74 -31.68
C ILE A 102 -22.26 -29.00 -31.46
N HIS A 103 -22.09 -27.88 -32.15
CA HIS A 103 -20.89 -27.08 -32.04
C HIS A 103 -20.76 -26.48 -30.63
N THR A 104 -19.74 -26.91 -29.89
CA THR A 104 -19.55 -26.49 -28.50
C THR A 104 -19.00 -25.07 -28.37
N GLY A 105 -18.22 -24.56 -29.34
CA GLY A 105 -17.65 -23.20 -29.32
C GLY A 105 -17.19 -22.73 -27.94
N ASP A 106 -17.74 -21.59 -27.49
CA ASP A 106 -17.50 -20.97 -26.18
C ASP A 106 -18.41 -21.50 -25.04
N ALA A 107 -19.18 -22.56 -25.27
CA ALA A 107 -20.15 -23.08 -24.29
C ALA A 107 -19.48 -23.50 -22.97
N LEU A 108 -18.23 -23.96 -23.01
CA LEU A 108 -17.46 -24.25 -21.79
C LEU A 108 -17.21 -22.98 -20.96
N LEU A 109 -16.79 -21.89 -21.60
CA LEU A 109 -16.56 -20.61 -20.92
C LEU A 109 -17.89 -20.06 -20.38
N TYR A 110 -18.97 -20.19 -21.14
CA TYR A 110 -20.30 -19.79 -20.70
C TYR A 110 -20.79 -20.59 -19.48
N ALA A 111 -20.63 -21.92 -19.49
CA ALA A 111 -20.99 -22.79 -18.35
C ALA A 111 -20.19 -22.44 -17.09
N ILE A 112 -18.90 -22.12 -17.24
CA ILE A 112 -18.05 -21.67 -16.13
C ILE A 112 -18.55 -20.33 -15.56
N ARG A 113 -18.91 -19.38 -16.44
CA ARG A 113 -19.43 -18.07 -16.02
C ARG A 113 -20.77 -18.17 -15.28
N LYS A 114 -21.62 -19.13 -15.66
CA LYS A 114 -22.88 -19.43 -14.98
C LYS A 114 -22.71 -20.31 -13.74
N GLU A 115 -21.49 -20.77 -13.46
CA GLU A 115 -21.12 -21.60 -12.29
C GLU A 115 -21.84 -22.97 -12.24
N VAL A 116 -22.26 -23.50 -13.39
CA VAL A 116 -23.00 -24.78 -13.48
C VAL A 116 -22.02 -25.96 -13.54
N VAL A 117 -21.77 -26.59 -12.40
CA VAL A 117 -20.75 -27.65 -12.26
C VAL A 117 -21.05 -28.87 -13.14
N GLY A 118 -22.31 -29.35 -13.16
CA GLY A 118 -22.70 -30.51 -13.96
C GLY A 118 -22.53 -30.29 -15.47
N ALA A 119 -22.87 -29.08 -15.95
CA ALA A 119 -22.64 -28.68 -17.34
C ALA A 119 -21.15 -28.70 -17.70
N VAL A 120 -20.29 -28.17 -16.81
CA VAL A 120 -18.84 -28.19 -17.01
C VAL A 120 -18.30 -29.62 -17.02
N GLU A 121 -18.76 -30.50 -16.13
CA GLU A 121 -18.34 -31.89 -16.09
C GLU A 121 -18.73 -32.65 -17.37
N LEU A 122 -19.96 -32.50 -17.85
CA LEU A 122 -20.43 -33.07 -19.12
C LEU A 122 -19.65 -32.55 -20.32
N LEU A 123 -19.38 -31.24 -20.39
CA LEU A 123 -18.57 -30.65 -21.46
C LEU A 123 -17.12 -31.13 -21.42
N LEU A 124 -16.53 -31.33 -20.24
CA LEU A 124 -15.17 -31.84 -20.06
C LEU A 124 -15.05 -33.36 -20.30
N SER A 125 -16.13 -34.12 -20.11
CA SER A 125 -16.17 -35.57 -20.39
C SER A 125 -16.34 -35.86 -21.88
N HIS A 126 -17.21 -35.09 -22.56
CA HIS A 126 -17.46 -35.21 -23.99
C HIS A 126 -16.26 -34.72 -24.84
N ARG A 127 -15.50 -33.75 -24.32
CA ARG A 127 -14.27 -33.28 -24.97
C ARG A 127 -13.18 -34.37 -24.90
N ARG A 128 -12.93 -35.03 -26.04
CA ARG A 128 -11.83 -36.00 -26.15
C ARG A 128 -10.52 -35.35 -25.68
N PRO A 129 -9.70 -36.05 -24.87
CA PRO A 129 -8.38 -35.56 -24.49
C PRO A 129 -7.51 -35.52 -25.75
N SER A 130 -7.54 -34.40 -26.49
CA SER A 130 -6.58 -34.16 -27.55
C SER A 130 -5.20 -34.14 -26.90
N GLY A 131 -4.31 -35.02 -27.34
CA GLY A 131 -2.96 -35.22 -26.78
C GLY A 131 -2.01 -34.04 -26.97
N GLU A 132 -2.51 -32.88 -27.39
CA GLU A 132 -1.74 -31.64 -27.52
C GLU A 132 -1.78 -30.88 -26.19
N LYS A 133 -0.61 -30.74 -25.56
CA LYS A 133 -0.36 -30.05 -24.29
C LYS A 133 -0.57 -28.53 -24.33
N GLN A 134 -1.35 -28.04 -25.27
CA GLN A 134 -1.81 -26.67 -25.36
C GLN A 134 -3.27 -26.76 -25.71
N VAL A 135 -4.12 -25.96 -25.08
CA VAL A 135 -5.53 -25.81 -25.48
C VAL A 135 -5.52 -25.46 -26.99
N PRO A 136 -5.83 -26.39 -27.92
CA PRO A 136 -5.60 -26.11 -29.33
C PRO A 136 -6.69 -25.19 -29.85
N SER A 137 -6.26 -24.08 -30.48
CA SER A 137 -6.85 -23.43 -31.67
C SER A 137 -8.37 -23.59 -31.90
N LEU A 138 -9.19 -23.29 -30.88
CA LEU A 138 -10.63 -23.07 -31.02
C LEU A 138 -11.02 -21.62 -30.74
N MET A 139 -10.03 -20.75 -30.49
CA MET A 139 -10.25 -19.33 -30.16
C MET A 139 -10.16 -18.40 -31.38
N MET A 140 -10.14 -18.93 -32.61
CA MET A 140 -10.05 -18.11 -33.83
C MET A 140 -11.32 -18.10 -34.70
N ASP A 141 -12.24 -19.04 -34.51
CA ASP A 141 -13.47 -19.10 -35.32
C ASP A 141 -14.71 -18.77 -34.50
N SER A 142 -14.92 -17.49 -34.25
CA SER A 142 -16.25 -16.90 -34.23
C SER A 142 -16.12 -15.40 -34.38
N GLN A 143 -16.76 -14.83 -35.38
CA GLN A 143 -16.87 -13.38 -35.56
C GLN A 143 -17.64 -12.71 -34.40
N PHE A 144 -18.14 -13.49 -33.43
CA PHE A 144 -18.94 -13.08 -32.27
C PHE A 144 -18.62 -13.88 -30.99
N SER A 145 -17.34 -14.05 -30.61
CA SER A 145 -17.04 -14.53 -29.25
C SER A 145 -17.40 -13.44 -28.23
N GLU A 146 -18.15 -13.81 -27.19
CA GLU A 146 -18.49 -12.91 -26.08
C GLU A 146 -17.28 -12.65 -25.17
N PHE A 147 -16.29 -13.56 -25.19
CA PHE A 147 -15.11 -13.51 -24.35
C PHE A 147 -13.92 -12.91 -25.09
N THR A 148 -13.02 -12.27 -24.34
CA THR A 148 -11.75 -11.86 -24.93
C THR A 148 -10.90 -13.13 -25.20
N PRO A 149 -10.22 -13.21 -26.35
CA PRO A 149 -9.56 -14.44 -26.81
C PRO A 149 -8.33 -14.84 -25.97
N ASP A 150 -7.92 -14.01 -25.02
CA ASP A 150 -6.87 -14.28 -24.03
C ASP A 150 -7.39 -15.05 -22.81
N ILE A 151 -8.72 -15.17 -22.63
CA ILE A 151 -9.31 -15.86 -21.48
C ILE A 151 -9.30 -17.38 -21.70
N THR A 152 -8.53 -18.08 -20.87
CA THR A 152 -8.58 -19.54 -20.78
C THR A 152 -9.69 -20.00 -19.82
N PRO A 153 -10.20 -21.25 -19.96
CA PRO A 153 -11.22 -21.77 -19.05
C PRO A 153 -10.84 -21.73 -17.57
N ILE A 154 -9.57 -21.98 -17.24
CA ILE A 154 -9.07 -21.91 -15.86
C ILE A 154 -9.02 -20.47 -15.34
N MET A 155 -8.70 -19.49 -16.19
CA MET A 155 -8.70 -18.08 -15.81
C MET A 155 -10.12 -17.62 -15.50
N LEU A 156 -11.10 -17.97 -16.33
CA LEU A 156 -12.49 -17.62 -16.08
C LEU A 156 -13.05 -18.30 -14.82
N ALA A 157 -12.71 -19.57 -14.59
CA ALA A 157 -13.11 -20.29 -13.37
C ALA A 157 -12.49 -19.68 -12.11
N ALA A 158 -11.26 -19.18 -12.21
CA ALA A 158 -10.61 -18.44 -11.14
C ALA A 158 -11.28 -17.07 -10.92
N HIS A 159 -11.76 -16.40 -11.98
CA HIS A 159 -12.48 -15.12 -11.85
C HIS A 159 -13.84 -15.29 -11.14
N THR A 160 -14.55 -16.39 -11.36
CA THR A 160 -15.78 -16.74 -10.61
C THR A 160 -15.50 -17.29 -9.22
N ASN A 161 -14.25 -17.66 -8.92
CA ASN A 161 -13.80 -18.17 -7.62
C ASN A 161 -14.53 -19.44 -7.14
N ASN A 162 -15.09 -20.23 -8.06
CA ASN A 162 -15.78 -21.48 -7.75
C ASN A 162 -14.80 -22.65 -7.56
N TYR A 163 -14.70 -23.16 -6.33
CA TYR A 163 -13.75 -24.21 -5.94
C TYR A 163 -13.91 -25.52 -6.72
N GLU A 164 -15.15 -25.96 -6.99
CA GLU A 164 -15.41 -27.26 -7.63
C GLU A 164 -14.99 -27.27 -9.09
N ILE A 165 -15.34 -26.20 -9.82
CA ILE A 165 -14.95 -26.02 -11.23
C ILE A 165 -13.43 -25.93 -11.36
N ILE A 166 -12.77 -25.14 -10.50
CA ILE A 166 -11.30 -25.04 -10.50
C ILE A 166 -10.68 -26.41 -10.22
N LYS A 167 -11.19 -27.17 -9.25
CA LYS A 167 -10.71 -28.52 -8.93
C LYS A 167 -10.83 -29.47 -10.13
N LEU A 168 -11.96 -29.47 -10.83
CA LEU A 168 -12.16 -30.28 -12.05
C LEU A 168 -11.13 -29.92 -13.14
N LEU A 169 -10.87 -28.63 -13.35
CA LEU A 169 -9.91 -28.15 -14.35
C LEU A 169 -8.46 -28.44 -13.96
N VAL A 170 -8.10 -28.30 -12.67
CA VAL A 170 -6.75 -28.60 -12.16
C VAL A 170 -6.44 -30.10 -12.26
N GLN A 171 -7.42 -30.98 -12.04
CA GLN A 171 -7.27 -32.43 -12.25
C GLN A 171 -6.92 -32.78 -13.72
N ARG A 172 -7.36 -31.95 -14.67
CA ARG A 172 -7.01 -32.07 -16.09
C ARG A 172 -5.65 -31.42 -16.45
N LYS A 173 -4.87 -30.97 -15.46
CA LYS A 173 -3.53 -30.37 -15.60
C LYS A 173 -3.49 -29.14 -16.51
N VAL A 174 -4.53 -28.32 -16.49
CA VAL A 174 -4.53 -27.02 -17.17
C VAL A 174 -3.53 -26.09 -16.48
N THR A 175 -2.76 -25.34 -17.27
CA THR A 175 -1.72 -24.42 -16.78
C THR A 175 -2.12 -22.96 -17.00
N ILE A 176 -1.78 -22.09 -16.04
CA ILE A 176 -1.86 -20.63 -16.19
C ILE A 176 -0.45 -20.11 -16.54
N PRO A 177 -0.30 -19.28 -17.59
CA PRO A 177 1.00 -18.68 -17.92
C PRO A 177 1.45 -17.76 -16.78
N ARG A 178 2.75 -17.78 -16.45
CA ARG A 178 3.30 -16.83 -15.48
C ARG A 178 3.48 -15.47 -16.17
N PRO A 179 2.95 -14.39 -15.60
CA PRO A 179 3.10 -13.07 -16.19
C PRO A 179 4.58 -12.64 -16.14
N HIS A 180 5.07 -12.10 -17.25
CA HIS A 180 6.39 -11.46 -17.27
C HIS A 180 6.34 -10.12 -16.51
N GLN A 181 7.50 -9.64 -16.09
CA GLN A 181 7.63 -8.29 -15.54
C GLN A 181 7.22 -7.24 -16.59
N ILE A 182 6.71 -6.10 -16.15
CA ILE A 182 6.26 -5.03 -17.07
C ILE A 182 7.37 -4.59 -18.03
N ARG A 183 8.61 -4.55 -17.55
CA ARG A 183 9.79 -4.15 -18.33
C ARG A 183 10.52 -5.35 -18.95
N CYS A 184 9.78 -6.36 -19.39
CA CYS A 184 10.37 -7.53 -20.03
C CYS A 184 10.65 -7.25 -21.50
N ASP A 185 11.92 -7.36 -21.89
CA ASP A 185 12.39 -7.11 -23.26
C ASP A 185 12.36 -8.39 -24.13
N CYS A 186 11.52 -9.37 -23.81
CA CYS A 186 11.43 -10.59 -24.61
C CYS A 186 10.65 -10.35 -25.91
N VAL A 187 10.97 -11.14 -26.94
CA VAL A 187 10.39 -11.00 -28.29
C VAL A 187 8.86 -11.10 -28.27
N GLU A 188 8.29 -11.95 -27.41
CA GLU A 188 6.84 -12.11 -27.27
C GLU A 188 6.16 -10.89 -26.64
N CYS A 189 6.73 -10.30 -25.59
CA CYS A 189 6.18 -9.09 -24.95
C CYS A 189 6.29 -7.87 -25.85
N VAL A 190 7.42 -7.69 -26.52
CA VAL A 190 7.64 -6.55 -27.43
C VAL A 190 6.70 -6.64 -28.64
N SER A 191 6.64 -7.80 -29.29
CA SER A 191 5.75 -7.99 -30.45
C SER A 191 4.27 -7.85 -30.09
N SER A 192 3.82 -8.44 -28.97
CA SER A 192 2.42 -8.31 -28.54
C SER A 192 2.06 -6.87 -28.16
N SER A 193 2.98 -6.12 -27.53
CA SER A 193 2.77 -4.71 -27.21
C SER A 193 2.79 -3.80 -28.44
N GLU A 194 3.60 -4.10 -29.46
CA GLU A 194 3.64 -3.34 -30.72
C GLU A 194 2.37 -3.56 -31.55
N VAL A 195 1.84 -4.79 -31.55
CA VAL A 195 0.60 -5.13 -32.26
C VAL A 195 -0.62 -4.53 -31.54
N ASP A 196 -0.76 -4.75 -30.23
CA ASP A 196 -1.87 -4.24 -29.43
C ASP A 196 -1.52 -4.15 -27.93
N SER A 197 -1.15 -2.94 -27.49
CA SER A 197 -0.79 -2.66 -26.10
C SER A 197 -1.96 -2.80 -25.12
N LEU A 198 -3.21 -2.55 -25.56
CA LEU A 198 -4.39 -2.69 -24.71
C LEU A 198 -4.70 -4.16 -24.44
N ARG A 199 -4.60 -5.02 -25.46
CA ARG A 199 -4.77 -6.47 -25.28
C ARG A 199 -3.66 -7.05 -24.42
N HIS A 200 -2.42 -6.61 -24.60
CA HIS A 200 -1.30 -7.06 -23.77
C HIS A 200 -1.49 -6.71 -22.28
N SER A 201 -1.87 -5.47 -21.97
CA SER A 201 -2.13 -5.03 -20.59
C SER A 201 -3.35 -5.74 -19.97
N ARG A 202 -4.45 -5.88 -20.73
CA ARG A 202 -5.66 -6.57 -20.25
C ARG A 202 -5.45 -8.07 -20.04
N SER A 203 -4.67 -8.72 -20.88
CA SER A 203 -4.28 -10.12 -20.70
C SER A 203 -3.47 -10.33 -19.41
N ARG A 204 -2.48 -9.47 -19.14
CA ARG A 204 -1.73 -9.49 -17.88
C ARG A 204 -2.64 -9.31 -16.67
N LEU A 205 -3.57 -8.36 -16.71
CA LEU A 205 -4.54 -8.13 -15.63
C LEU A 205 -5.45 -9.35 -15.41
N ASN A 206 -5.93 -9.97 -16.48
CA ASN A 206 -6.73 -11.20 -16.42
C ASN A 206 -5.97 -12.36 -15.78
N ILE A 207 -4.67 -12.51 -16.07
CA ILE A 207 -3.79 -13.52 -15.45
C ILE A 207 -3.65 -13.24 -13.95
N TYR A 208 -3.33 -12.01 -13.57
CA TYR A 208 -3.20 -11.64 -12.15
C TYR A 208 -4.50 -11.80 -11.38
N LYS A 209 -5.64 -11.46 -11.99
CA LYS A 209 -6.97 -11.67 -11.41
C LYS A 209 -7.26 -13.15 -11.18
N ALA A 210 -6.83 -14.03 -12.09
CA ALA A 210 -6.96 -15.46 -11.90
C ALA A 210 -6.04 -15.97 -10.76
N LEU A 211 -4.77 -15.56 -10.75
CA LEU A 211 -3.79 -15.97 -9.74
C LEU A 211 -4.13 -15.49 -8.33
N ALA A 212 -4.76 -14.32 -8.21
CA ALA A 212 -5.19 -13.74 -6.94
C ALA A 212 -6.45 -14.39 -6.34
N SER A 213 -7.10 -15.32 -7.07
CA SER A 213 -8.33 -15.95 -6.60
C SER A 213 -8.08 -16.87 -5.38
N PRO A 214 -8.83 -16.71 -4.27
CA PRO A 214 -8.70 -17.53 -3.07
C PRO A 214 -8.78 -19.03 -3.32
N SER A 215 -9.74 -19.48 -4.12
CA SER A 215 -9.99 -20.89 -4.40
C SER A 215 -8.82 -21.52 -5.17
N LEU A 216 -8.20 -20.79 -6.11
CA LEU A 216 -7.03 -21.27 -6.83
C LEU A 216 -5.80 -21.35 -5.93
N ILE A 217 -5.55 -20.32 -5.11
CA ILE A 217 -4.42 -20.31 -4.17
C ILE A 217 -4.54 -21.50 -3.20
N ALA A 218 -5.73 -21.75 -2.67
CA ALA A 218 -5.99 -22.86 -1.75
C ALA A 218 -5.75 -24.25 -2.36
N LEU A 219 -6.01 -24.43 -3.66
CA LEU A 219 -5.84 -25.72 -4.36
C LEU A 219 -4.42 -25.96 -4.88
N SER A 220 -3.72 -24.89 -5.29
CA SER A 220 -2.47 -24.99 -6.05
C SER A 220 -1.20 -24.70 -5.26
N SER A 221 -1.29 -23.95 -4.16
CA SER A 221 -0.13 -23.49 -3.39
C SER A 221 0.15 -24.37 -2.18
N GLU A 222 1.41 -24.71 -1.95
CA GLU A 222 1.86 -25.43 -0.73
C GLU A 222 1.77 -24.55 0.52
N ASP A 223 2.25 -23.30 0.44
CA ASP A 223 2.06 -22.27 1.47
C ASP A 223 1.16 -21.13 0.95
N PRO A 224 -0.17 -21.21 1.17
CA PRO A 224 -1.10 -20.21 0.67
C PRO A 224 -0.90 -18.82 1.30
N ILE A 225 -0.40 -18.74 2.55
CA ILE A 225 -0.17 -17.46 3.23
C ILE A 225 0.99 -16.72 2.56
N LEU A 226 2.09 -17.42 2.31
CA LEU A 226 3.25 -16.85 1.65
C LEU A 226 2.95 -16.44 0.21
N THR A 227 2.24 -17.28 -0.55
CA THR A 227 1.79 -16.95 -1.90
C THR A 227 0.92 -15.70 -1.91
N ALA A 228 -0.04 -15.59 -0.97
CA ALA A 228 -0.88 -14.41 -0.85
C ALA A 228 -0.09 -13.15 -0.49
N PHE A 229 0.95 -13.25 0.34
CA PHE A 229 1.84 -12.13 0.68
C PHE A 229 2.63 -11.65 -0.53
N ARG A 230 3.26 -12.58 -1.28
CA ARG A 230 4.06 -12.26 -2.48
C ARG A 230 3.19 -11.66 -3.58
N LEU A 231 2.07 -12.31 -3.92
CA LEU A 231 1.14 -11.81 -4.93
C LEU A 231 0.54 -10.46 -4.51
N GLY A 232 0.12 -10.32 -3.25
CA GLY A 232 -0.43 -9.07 -2.75
C GLY A 232 0.57 -7.90 -2.82
N TRP A 233 1.86 -8.18 -2.62
CA TRP A 233 2.94 -7.20 -2.78
C TRP A 233 3.22 -6.87 -4.25
N GLU A 234 3.34 -7.88 -5.11
CA GLU A 234 3.55 -7.70 -6.55
C GLU A 234 2.43 -6.85 -7.16
N LEU A 235 1.17 -7.15 -6.87
CA LEU A 235 0.00 -6.38 -7.31
C LEU A 235 0.05 -4.92 -6.82
N LYS A 236 0.54 -4.70 -5.59
CA LYS A 236 0.66 -3.36 -5.01
C LYS A 236 1.76 -2.53 -5.67
N GLU A 237 2.85 -3.16 -6.09
CA GLU A 237 3.91 -2.47 -6.84
C GLU A 237 3.48 -2.24 -8.30
N LEU A 238 2.81 -3.21 -8.93
CA LEU A 238 2.24 -3.06 -10.26
C LEU A 238 1.23 -1.90 -10.35
N SER A 239 0.41 -1.69 -9.31
CA SER A 239 -0.55 -0.57 -9.25
C SER A 239 0.10 0.82 -9.23
N LYS A 240 1.39 0.91 -8.88
CA LYS A 240 2.17 2.16 -8.96
C LYS A 240 2.82 2.36 -10.34
N VAL A 241 3.03 1.29 -11.09
CA VAL A 241 3.67 1.31 -12.40
C VAL A 241 2.62 1.50 -13.50
N GLU A 242 1.52 0.76 -13.45
CA GLU A 242 0.37 0.90 -14.37
C GLU A 242 -0.71 1.77 -13.75
N ASN A 243 -0.73 3.04 -14.12
CA ASN A 243 -1.64 4.03 -13.52
C ASN A 243 -3.09 3.84 -14.01
N GLU A 244 -3.27 3.33 -15.23
CA GLU A 244 -4.55 3.15 -15.90
C GLU A 244 -5.43 2.12 -15.19
N PHE A 245 -4.84 1.00 -14.77
CA PHE A 245 -5.53 -0.09 -14.06
C PHE A 245 -5.21 -0.12 -12.56
N ARG A 246 -4.72 0.98 -12.00
CA ARG A 246 -4.30 1.07 -10.58
C ARG A 246 -5.37 0.59 -9.61
N GLN A 247 -6.63 0.94 -9.85
CA GLN A 247 -7.74 0.57 -8.96
C GLN A 247 -7.96 -0.94 -8.93
N GLU A 248 -7.93 -1.61 -10.08
CA GLU A 248 -8.13 -3.06 -10.18
C GLU A 248 -7.00 -3.83 -9.49
N TYR A 249 -5.74 -3.43 -9.71
CA TYR A 249 -4.61 -4.04 -9.02
C TYR A 249 -4.64 -3.84 -7.50
N GLU A 250 -5.08 -2.67 -7.04
CA GLU A 250 -5.22 -2.41 -5.60
C GLU A 250 -6.31 -3.29 -4.97
N GLU A 251 -7.42 -3.48 -5.68
CA GLU A 251 -8.51 -4.35 -5.25
C GLU A 251 -8.06 -5.82 -5.16
N LEU A 252 -7.35 -6.32 -6.17
CA LEU A 252 -6.76 -7.67 -6.16
C LEU A 252 -5.72 -7.82 -5.04
N SER A 253 -4.87 -6.81 -4.81
CA SER A 253 -3.94 -6.80 -3.68
C SER A 253 -4.69 -6.90 -2.36
N GLN A 254 -5.80 -6.18 -2.21
CA GLN A 254 -6.62 -6.23 -1.01
C GLN A 254 -7.34 -7.58 -0.84
N GLN A 255 -7.78 -8.22 -1.92
CA GLN A 255 -8.33 -9.57 -1.91
C GLN A 255 -7.32 -10.58 -1.37
N CYS A 256 -6.07 -10.54 -1.81
CA CYS A 256 -4.99 -11.40 -1.28
C CYS A 256 -4.74 -11.16 0.22
N LYS A 257 -4.75 -9.90 0.67
CA LYS A 257 -4.58 -9.55 2.09
C LYS A 257 -5.71 -10.10 2.96
N ARG A 258 -6.96 -9.98 2.49
CA ARG A 258 -8.14 -10.52 3.17
C ARG A 258 -8.10 -12.04 3.23
N PHE A 259 -7.75 -12.70 2.12
CA PHE A 259 -7.60 -14.16 2.09
C PHE A 259 -6.60 -14.67 3.13
N ALA A 260 -5.41 -14.06 3.23
CA ALA A 260 -4.42 -14.45 4.23
C ALA A 260 -4.92 -14.27 5.67
N LYS A 261 -5.63 -13.17 5.94
CA LYS A 261 -6.26 -12.89 7.23
C LYS A 261 -7.37 -13.91 7.55
N ASP A 262 -8.26 -14.17 6.61
CA ASP A 262 -9.39 -15.08 6.79
C ASP A 262 -8.92 -16.53 6.96
N LEU A 263 -7.80 -16.93 6.35
CA LEU A 263 -7.16 -18.22 6.57
C LEU A 263 -6.59 -18.34 7.99
N LEU A 264 -5.95 -17.28 8.50
CA LEU A 264 -5.46 -17.25 9.88
C LEU A 264 -6.62 -17.19 10.89
N ASP A 265 -7.79 -16.65 10.52
CA ASP A 265 -9.03 -16.69 11.32
C ASP A 265 -9.55 -18.12 11.54
N GLN A 266 -9.18 -19.09 10.70
CA GLN A 266 -9.57 -20.49 10.87
C GLN A 266 -8.76 -21.26 11.92
N ALA A 267 -7.66 -20.70 12.45
CA ALA A 267 -6.87 -21.35 13.48
C ALA A 267 -7.65 -21.43 14.80
N ARG A 268 -7.83 -22.65 15.33
CA ARG A 268 -8.68 -22.90 16.52
C ARG A 268 -7.91 -23.00 17.82
N SER A 269 -6.62 -23.33 17.74
CA SER A 269 -5.76 -23.49 18.91
C SER A 269 -4.58 -22.52 18.90
N SER A 270 -4.11 -22.14 20.09
CA SER A 270 -2.89 -21.31 20.21
C SER A 270 -1.67 -22.00 19.63
N ARG A 271 -1.62 -23.34 19.68
CA ARG A 271 -0.54 -24.15 19.11
C ARG A 271 -0.52 -24.10 17.59
N GLU A 272 -1.69 -24.19 16.93
CA GLU A 272 -1.79 -23.97 15.47
C GLU A 272 -1.29 -22.58 15.10
N LEU A 273 -1.76 -21.57 15.83
CA LEU A 273 -1.38 -20.17 15.59
C LEU A 273 0.14 -19.95 15.77
N GLU A 274 0.72 -20.45 16.85
CA GLU A 274 2.17 -20.40 17.10
C GLU A 274 2.96 -21.14 16.02
N THR A 275 2.45 -22.29 15.54
CA THR A 275 3.11 -23.05 14.47
C THR A 275 3.12 -22.25 13.17
N ILE A 276 2.01 -21.61 12.81
CA ILE A 276 1.91 -20.76 11.61
C ILE A 276 2.86 -19.55 11.74
N LEU A 277 2.78 -18.82 12.85
CA LEU A 277 3.53 -17.56 13.03
C LEU A 277 5.05 -17.77 13.18
N ASN A 278 5.49 -18.93 13.66
CA ASN A 278 6.91 -19.26 13.80
C ASN A 278 7.47 -20.06 12.61
N HIS A 279 6.64 -20.43 11.62
CA HIS A 279 7.10 -21.15 10.45
C HIS A 279 8.14 -20.34 9.66
N ARG A 280 9.24 -20.98 9.29
CA ARG A 280 10.28 -20.46 8.38
C ARG A 280 10.34 -21.36 7.15
N ASP A 281 10.52 -20.74 5.99
CA ASP A 281 10.75 -21.49 4.75
C ASP A 281 12.05 -22.29 4.88
N SER A 282 11.99 -23.58 4.52
CA SER A 282 13.09 -24.54 4.63
C SER A 282 14.35 -24.14 3.85
N ASP A 283 14.23 -23.28 2.84
CA ASP A 283 15.36 -22.87 1.98
C ASP A 283 16.38 -21.94 2.66
N GLN A 284 16.10 -21.43 3.86
CA GLN A 284 17.02 -20.58 4.64
C GLN A 284 17.55 -21.27 5.91
N SER A 285 17.41 -22.59 6.02
CA SER A 285 17.73 -23.35 7.22
C SER A 285 19.19 -23.84 7.26
N GLU A 286 20.14 -22.91 7.28
CA GLU A 286 21.47 -23.20 7.83
C GLU A 286 21.60 -22.55 9.22
N GLU A 287 21.75 -23.41 10.23
CA GLU A 287 22.36 -23.16 11.54
C GLU A 287 21.75 -22.09 12.48
N LEU A 288 20.59 -22.33 13.09
CA LEU A 288 20.17 -21.55 14.27
C LEU A 288 19.63 -22.40 15.43
N ASP A 289 20.06 -22.02 16.63
CA ASP A 289 19.79 -22.65 17.92
C ASP A 289 18.29 -22.99 18.15
N PRO A 290 17.96 -24.19 18.65
CA PRO A 290 16.58 -24.59 19.02
C PRO A 290 15.90 -23.69 20.06
N ARG A 291 16.65 -22.78 20.69
CA ARG A 291 16.17 -21.85 21.72
C ARG A 291 15.67 -20.51 21.15
N GLN A 292 15.82 -20.26 19.85
CA GLN A 292 15.22 -19.11 19.13
C GLN A 292 13.90 -19.48 18.42
N CYS A 293 13.19 -20.49 18.94
CA CYS A 293 11.96 -21.04 18.36
C CYS A 293 10.74 -20.08 18.44
N HIS A 294 10.89 -18.89 19.04
CA HIS A 294 9.82 -17.89 19.22
C HIS A 294 10.10 -16.57 18.48
N ASP A 295 10.84 -16.63 17.38
CA ASP A 295 11.24 -15.45 16.63
C ASP A 295 10.13 -14.83 15.76
N LEU A 296 8.92 -15.41 15.78
CA LEU A 296 7.74 -14.93 15.05
C LEU A 296 8.08 -14.62 13.58
N ALA A 297 8.81 -15.54 12.94
CA ALA A 297 9.42 -15.30 11.63
C ALA A 297 8.40 -14.95 10.55
N LYS A 298 7.27 -15.69 10.49
CA LYS A 298 6.20 -15.41 9.52
C LYS A 298 5.48 -14.10 9.83
N LEU A 299 5.42 -13.70 11.10
CA LEU A 299 4.90 -12.38 11.48
C LEU A 299 5.83 -11.25 11.03
N LYS A 300 7.15 -11.39 11.22
CA LYS A 300 8.14 -10.43 10.70
C LYS A 300 8.04 -10.31 9.18
N LEU A 301 7.85 -11.44 8.49
CA LEU A 301 7.60 -11.46 7.04
C LEU A 301 6.29 -10.76 6.66
N ALA A 302 5.21 -10.97 7.41
CA ALA A 302 3.94 -10.26 7.20
C ALA A 302 4.10 -8.74 7.33
N ILE A 303 4.89 -8.28 8.32
CA ILE A 303 5.22 -6.85 8.50
C ILE A 303 6.02 -6.33 7.30
N LYS A 304 7.01 -7.10 6.82
CA LYS A 304 7.82 -6.75 5.63
C LYS A 304 6.97 -6.58 4.37
N TYR A 305 5.96 -7.44 4.18
CA TYR A 305 5.00 -7.31 3.06
C TYR A 305 3.83 -6.35 3.36
N HIS A 306 3.90 -5.57 4.44
CA HIS A 306 2.88 -4.61 4.86
C HIS A 306 1.45 -5.20 4.98
N GLN A 307 1.35 -6.43 5.50
CA GLN A 307 0.10 -7.17 5.70
C GLN A 307 -0.62 -6.72 6.98
N LYS A 308 -1.11 -5.48 6.97
CA LYS A 308 -1.70 -4.83 8.16
C LYS A 308 -2.92 -5.57 8.72
N GLU A 309 -3.81 -6.06 7.85
CA GLU A 309 -5.04 -6.77 8.25
C GLU A 309 -4.74 -8.12 8.90
N PHE A 310 -3.76 -8.86 8.37
CA PHE A 310 -3.28 -10.13 8.94
C PHE A 310 -2.72 -9.94 10.35
N VAL A 311 -1.85 -8.95 10.55
CA VAL A 311 -1.25 -8.66 11.86
C VAL A 311 -2.31 -8.16 12.85
N ALA A 312 -3.28 -7.37 12.39
CA ALA A 312 -4.35 -6.81 13.23
C ALA A 312 -5.40 -7.84 13.67
N GLN A 313 -5.32 -9.07 13.20
CA GLN A 313 -6.28 -10.12 13.56
C GLN A 313 -6.33 -10.36 15.08
N PRO A 314 -7.52 -10.51 15.69
CA PRO A 314 -7.67 -10.65 17.14
C PRO A 314 -6.85 -11.78 17.76
N ASN A 315 -6.79 -12.95 17.10
CA ASN A 315 -6.04 -14.11 17.59
C ASN A 315 -4.53 -13.84 17.62
N CYS A 316 -4.00 -13.23 16.55
CA CYS A 316 -2.60 -12.80 16.47
C CYS A 316 -2.28 -11.74 17.54
N GLN A 317 -3.14 -10.74 17.72
CA GLN A 317 -2.97 -9.70 18.73
C GLN A 317 -3.04 -10.25 20.16
N GLN A 318 -3.87 -11.26 20.41
CA GLN A 318 -3.92 -11.93 21.70
C GLN A 318 -2.61 -12.65 22.01
N LEU A 319 -2.04 -13.40 21.05
CA LEU A 319 -0.74 -14.06 21.21
C LEU A 319 0.36 -13.03 21.48
N LEU A 320 0.42 -11.95 20.69
CA LEU A 320 1.38 -10.87 20.89
C LEU A 320 1.23 -10.21 22.27
N ALA A 321 0.00 -9.98 22.73
CA ALA A 321 -0.25 -9.44 24.06
C ALA A 321 0.22 -10.40 25.17
N THR A 322 0.05 -11.72 24.99
CA THR A 322 0.57 -12.71 25.97
C THR A 322 2.09 -12.73 26.03
N LEU A 323 2.77 -12.62 24.88
CA LEU A 323 4.23 -12.51 24.81
C LEU A 323 4.73 -11.16 25.37
N TRP A 324 3.99 -10.09 25.13
CA TRP A 324 4.34 -8.75 25.61
C TRP A 324 4.27 -8.62 27.13
N TYR A 325 3.21 -9.16 27.75
CA TYR A 325 2.98 -9.11 29.19
C TYR A 325 3.47 -10.34 29.95
N ASP A 326 4.44 -11.08 29.38
CA ASP A 326 4.91 -12.32 29.96
C ASP A 326 5.38 -12.16 31.43
N GLY A 327 4.84 -13.02 32.29
CA GLY A 327 4.99 -13.02 33.75
C GLY A 327 4.47 -11.78 34.50
N PHE A 328 3.50 -11.05 33.94
CA PHE A 328 2.56 -10.21 34.69
C PHE A 328 1.14 -10.77 34.60
N PRO A 329 0.79 -11.78 35.43
CA PRO A 329 -0.54 -12.37 35.38
C PRO A 329 -1.60 -11.32 35.71
N GLY A 330 -2.58 -11.14 34.82
CA GLY A 330 -3.69 -10.23 35.06
C GLY A 330 -3.41 -8.75 34.84
N TRP A 331 -2.27 -8.34 34.28
CA TRP A 331 -1.94 -6.93 34.01
C TRP A 331 -3.09 -6.17 33.33
N ARG A 332 -3.74 -6.80 32.33
CA ARG A 332 -4.87 -6.23 31.59
C ARG A 332 -6.04 -5.84 32.50
N ARG A 333 -6.30 -6.60 33.57
CA ARG A 333 -7.44 -6.44 34.49
C ARG A 333 -7.22 -5.37 35.55
N HIS A 334 -5.99 -4.92 35.78
CA HIS A 334 -5.72 -3.88 36.78
C HIS A 334 -6.32 -2.52 36.40
N HIS A 335 -6.72 -1.77 37.41
CA HIS A 335 -7.17 -0.38 37.29
C HIS A 335 -6.03 0.51 36.75
N TRP A 336 -6.39 1.56 36.00
CA TRP A 336 -5.42 2.43 35.33
C TRP A 336 -4.44 3.10 36.32
N ALA A 337 -4.90 3.45 37.52
CA ALA A 337 -4.05 4.06 38.56
C ALA A 337 -2.96 3.08 39.06
N VAL A 338 -3.29 1.80 39.25
CA VAL A 338 -2.33 0.77 39.66
C VAL A 338 -1.28 0.57 38.58
N LYS A 339 -1.71 0.54 37.30
CA LYS A 339 -0.80 0.47 36.15
C LYS A 339 0.14 1.67 36.11
N LEU A 340 -0.37 2.87 36.35
CA LEU A 340 0.45 4.08 36.37
C LEU A 340 1.49 4.08 37.48
N VAL A 341 1.09 3.75 38.72
CA VAL A 341 2.00 3.69 39.87
C VAL A 341 3.08 2.62 39.67
N THR A 342 2.70 1.43 39.21
CA THR A 342 3.67 0.35 38.95
C THR A 342 4.63 0.69 37.80
N CYS A 343 4.14 1.27 36.70
CA CYS A 343 5.01 1.78 35.63
C CYS A 343 5.95 2.89 36.13
N PHE A 344 5.47 3.80 36.99
CA PHE A 344 6.29 4.87 37.55
C PHE A 344 7.41 4.32 38.45
N ILE A 345 7.11 3.35 39.33
CA ILE A 345 8.11 2.70 40.19
C ILE A 345 9.16 1.95 39.35
N ILE A 346 8.73 1.18 38.35
CA ILE A 346 9.66 0.47 37.45
C ILE A 346 10.52 1.48 36.68
N GLY A 347 9.90 2.56 36.20
CA GLY A 347 10.56 3.65 35.52
C GLY A 347 11.61 4.31 36.41
N LEU A 348 11.31 4.65 37.66
CA LEU A 348 12.27 5.25 38.59
C LEU A 348 13.47 4.32 38.89
N LEU A 349 13.24 3.00 38.91
CA LEU A 349 14.26 1.99 39.19
C LEU A 349 15.03 1.53 37.93
N PHE A 350 14.84 2.17 36.77
CA PHE A 350 15.54 1.80 35.53
C PHE A 350 17.08 1.72 35.65
N PRO A 351 17.81 2.63 36.34
CA PRO A 351 19.28 2.56 36.38
C PRO A 351 19.73 1.34 37.19
N VAL A 352 19.00 1.00 38.27
CA VAL A 352 19.28 -0.17 39.11
C VAL A 352 19.10 -1.45 38.29
N PHE A 353 17.98 -1.59 37.57
CA PHE A 353 17.75 -2.76 36.72
C PHE A 353 18.79 -2.91 35.60
N SER A 354 19.19 -1.79 34.99
CA SER A 354 20.18 -1.78 33.90
C SER A 354 21.57 -2.18 34.39
N MET A 355 21.99 -1.69 35.57
CA MET A 355 23.26 -2.07 36.19
C MET A 355 23.30 -3.55 36.58
N ILE A 356 22.20 -4.07 37.14
CA ILE A 356 22.10 -5.50 37.49
C ILE A 356 22.16 -6.38 36.25
N TYR A 357 21.58 -5.94 35.13
CA TYR A 357 21.68 -6.65 33.86
C TYR A 357 23.11 -6.72 33.33
N LEU A 358 23.87 -5.63 33.42
CA LEU A 358 25.27 -5.57 33.01
C LEU A 358 26.17 -6.45 33.88
N LEU A 359 25.95 -6.45 35.21
CA LEU A 359 26.79 -7.21 36.14
C LEU A 359 26.41 -8.71 36.23
N ALA A 360 25.12 -9.02 36.22
CA ALA A 360 24.61 -10.38 36.45
C ALA A 360 23.37 -10.68 35.58
N PRO A 361 23.54 -10.92 34.26
CA PRO A 361 22.42 -11.10 33.32
C PRO A 361 21.59 -12.37 33.56
N LYS A 362 22.14 -13.36 34.31
CA LYS A 362 21.44 -14.60 34.68
C LYS A 362 20.60 -14.49 35.96
N SER A 363 20.72 -13.38 36.70
CA SER A 363 19.95 -13.14 37.92
C SER A 363 18.44 -13.07 37.67
N ALA A 364 17.62 -13.18 38.72
CA ALA A 364 16.17 -13.05 38.59
C ALA A 364 15.76 -11.67 38.04
N LEU A 365 16.40 -10.59 38.51
CA LEU A 365 16.19 -9.22 38.02
C LEU A 365 16.76 -9.02 36.60
N GLY A 366 17.86 -9.67 36.26
CA GLY A 366 18.41 -9.69 34.89
C GLY A 366 17.49 -10.40 33.89
N ARG A 367 16.78 -11.45 34.31
CA ARG A 367 15.71 -12.07 33.49
C ARG A 367 14.45 -11.22 33.41
N PHE A 368 14.18 -10.42 34.44
CA PHE A 368 13.03 -9.52 34.47
C PHE A 368 13.12 -8.38 33.43
N ILE A 369 14.30 -7.76 33.25
CA ILE A 369 14.48 -6.71 32.22
C ILE A 369 14.46 -7.24 30.78
N LYS A 370 14.74 -8.54 30.57
CA LYS A 370 14.64 -9.17 29.24
C LYS A 370 13.21 -9.21 28.72
N LYS A 371 12.21 -9.07 29.60
CA LYS A 371 10.80 -9.02 29.20
C LYS A 371 10.52 -7.74 28.40
N PRO A 372 9.78 -7.83 27.28
CA PRO A 372 9.64 -6.73 26.35
C PRO A 372 8.93 -5.51 26.95
N PHE A 373 7.88 -5.72 27.76
CA PHE A 373 7.17 -4.63 28.42
C PHE A 373 8.07 -3.84 29.40
N ILE A 374 8.94 -4.52 30.14
CA ILE A 374 9.87 -3.86 31.08
C ILE A 374 10.95 -3.12 30.31
N LYS A 375 11.51 -3.74 29.27
CA LYS A 375 12.45 -3.08 28.37
C LYS A 375 11.87 -1.77 27.82
N PHE A 376 10.60 -1.79 27.36
CA PHE A 376 9.91 -0.59 26.89
C PHE A 376 9.84 0.50 27.98
N ILE A 377 9.37 0.18 29.19
CA ILE A 377 9.29 1.16 30.30
C ILE A 377 10.67 1.72 30.65
N CYS A 378 11.72 0.89 30.69
CA CYS A 378 13.07 1.36 31.01
C CYS A 378 13.63 2.29 29.92
N HIS A 379 13.41 1.98 28.63
CA HIS A 379 13.82 2.88 27.55
C HIS A 379 13.05 4.20 27.57
N THR A 380 11.73 4.17 27.80
CA THR A 380 10.94 5.40 27.88
C THR A 380 11.32 6.24 29.10
N ALA A 381 11.56 5.61 30.27
CA ALA A 381 12.03 6.30 31.46
C ALA A 381 13.42 6.94 31.23
N SER A 382 14.37 6.21 30.65
CA SER A 382 15.68 6.76 30.29
C SER A 382 15.56 7.97 29.35
N TYR A 383 14.69 7.88 28.34
CA TYR A 383 14.43 8.98 27.42
C TYR A 383 13.81 10.20 28.10
N LEU A 384 12.83 9.99 28.99
CA LEU A 384 12.24 11.07 29.79
C LEU A 384 13.27 11.72 30.72
N THR A 385 14.18 10.95 31.32
CA THR A 385 15.27 11.52 32.11
C THR A 385 16.25 12.33 31.26
N PHE A 386 16.53 11.90 30.03
CA PHE A 386 17.32 12.68 29.08
C PHE A 386 16.66 14.03 28.76
N LEU A 387 15.36 14.02 28.45
CA LEU A 387 14.61 15.27 28.22
C LEU A 387 14.56 16.16 29.47
N PHE A 388 14.42 15.56 30.65
CA PHE A 388 14.51 16.30 31.91
C PHE A 388 15.88 16.94 32.11
N LEU A 389 16.98 16.25 31.77
CA LEU A 389 18.33 16.83 31.78
C LEU A 389 18.49 17.96 30.77
N LEU A 390 17.87 17.87 29.59
CA LEU A 390 17.85 18.97 28.61
C LEU A 390 17.07 20.19 29.14
N LEU A 391 15.95 19.96 29.83
CA LEU A 391 15.21 21.03 30.49
C LEU A 391 16.06 21.67 31.60
N LEU A 392 16.75 20.88 32.41
CA LEU A 392 17.69 21.38 33.42
C LEU A 392 18.87 22.13 32.81
N ALA A 393 19.38 21.71 31.65
CA ALA A 393 20.45 22.40 30.93
C ALA A 393 20.02 23.81 30.46
N SER A 394 18.73 24.00 30.17
CA SER A 394 18.19 25.32 29.80
C SER A 394 17.86 26.21 30.99
N GLN A 395 17.62 25.64 32.18
CA GLN A 395 17.42 26.40 33.41
C GLN A 395 18.75 26.92 33.96
N HIS A 396 18.76 28.15 34.47
CA HIS A 396 19.90 28.95 34.97
C HIS A 396 20.84 28.31 36.01
N ILE A 397 20.58 27.08 36.45
CA ILE A 397 21.28 26.39 37.53
C ILE A 397 22.74 26.05 37.17
N ALA A 398 23.09 26.06 35.88
CA ALA A 398 24.45 25.77 35.39
C ALA A 398 25.01 26.86 34.45
N ARG A 399 24.82 28.15 34.78
CA ARG A 399 25.41 29.24 33.98
C ARG A 399 26.93 29.25 34.07
N THR A 400 27.60 29.02 32.94
CA THR A 400 28.95 29.52 32.69
C THR A 400 28.91 31.03 32.46
N ASN A 401 30.05 31.72 32.63
CA ASN A 401 30.15 33.17 32.38
C ASN A 401 29.63 33.50 30.97
N LEU A 402 28.57 34.29 30.87
CA LEU A 402 27.88 34.66 29.61
C LEU A 402 28.81 35.32 28.59
N HIS A 403 29.90 35.92 29.06
CA HIS A 403 30.88 36.66 28.27
C HIS A 403 32.13 35.85 27.91
N MET A 404 32.15 34.54 28.16
CA MET A 404 33.30 33.70 27.81
C MET A 404 33.08 33.02 26.46
N GLN A 405 34.00 33.23 25.52
CA GLN A 405 34.01 32.50 24.25
C GLN A 405 34.56 31.09 24.49
N GLY A 406 33.84 30.06 24.02
CA GLY A 406 34.23 28.66 24.23
C GLY A 406 34.19 28.20 25.69
N PRO A 407 33.06 28.36 26.41
CA PRO A 407 32.98 27.97 27.81
C PRO A 407 33.25 26.46 27.97
N PRO A 408 33.87 26.04 29.08
CA PRO A 408 34.03 24.61 29.37
C PRO A 408 32.65 23.94 29.48
N PRO A 409 32.50 22.69 29.01
CA PRO A 409 31.24 21.96 29.09
C PRO A 409 30.74 21.88 30.54
N THR A 410 29.47 22.21 30.75
CA THR A 410 28.84 22.18 32.07
C THR A 410 28.72 20.74 32.59
N VAL A 411 28.51 20.58 33.90
CA VAL A 411 28.27 19.26 34.51
C VAL A 411 27.06 18.57 33.85
N VAL A 412 26.02 19.32 33.49
CA VAL A 412 24.83 18.79 32.81
C VAL A 412 25.17 18.33 31.40
N GLU A 413 26.01 19.05 30.66
CA GLU A 413 26.48 18.62 29.34
C GLU A 413 27.31 17.34 29.41
N TRP A 414 28.18 17.21 30.42
CA TRP A 414 28.89 15.96 30.68
C TRP A 414 27.95 14.80 30.99
N MET A 415 26.84 15.05 31.67
CA MET A 415 25.80 14.04 31.89
C MET A 415 25.04 13.69 30.60
N ILE A 416 24.83 14.65 29.68
CA ILE A 416 24.13 14.43 28.41
C ILE A 416 24.96 13.60 27.41
N LEU A 417 26.29 13.78 27.39
CA LEU A 417 27.18 13.14 26.41
C LEU A 417 27.02 11.60 26.31
N PRO A 418 26.94 10.82 27.41
CA PRO A 418 26.69 9.38 27.35
C PRO A 418 25.37 9.00 26.65
N TRP A 419 24.30 9.78 26.81
CA TRP A 419 23.03 9.52 26.11
C TRP A 419 23.18 9.73 24.61
N VAL A 420 23.81 10.85 24.21
CA VAL A 420 24.03 11.16 22.78
C VAL A 420 24.88 10.07 22.12
N LEU A 421 25.97 9.63 22.76
CA LEU A 421 26.78 8.52 22.26
C LEU A 421 26.00 7.21 22.20
N GLY A 422 25.15 6.95 23.20
CA GLY A 422 24.24 5.80 23.21
C GLY A 422 23.24 5.81 22.06
N PHE A 423 22.65 6.97 21.74
CA PHE A 423 21.73 7.12 20.60
C PHE A 423 22.45 6.93 19.26
N ILE A 424 23.64 7.53 19.08
CA ILE A 424 24.44 7.34 17.87
C ILE A 424 24.79 5.85 17.67
N TRP A 425 25.22 5.17 18.75
CA TRP A 425 25.53 3.75 18.67
C TRP A 425 24.30 2.90 18.36
N ALA A 426 23.14 3.21 18.96
CA ALA A 426 21.89 2.52 18.69
C ALA A 426 21.47 2.66 17.21
N GLU A 427 21.55 3.87 16.64
CA GLU A 427 21.24 4.12 15.23
C GLU A 427 22.20 3.39 14.28
N ILE A 428 23.51 3.42 14.57
CA ILE A 428 24.50 2.68 13.77
C ILE A 428 24.19 1.20 13.75
N LYS A 429 23.80 0.63 14.91
CA LYS A 429 23.42 -0.77 15.01
C LYS A 429 22.14 -1.07 14.22
N GLU A 430 21.11 -0.24 14.34
CA GLU A 430 19.85 -0.43 13.61
C GLU A 430 20.03 -0.35 12.09
N MET A 431 20.84 0.61 11.61
CA MET A 431 21.20 0.71 10.20
C MET A 431 21.95 -0.53 9.68
N TRP A 432 22.81 -1.14 10.50
CA TRP A 432 23.55 -2.34 10.13
C TRP A 432 22.62 -3.57 10.09
N ASP A 433 21.81 -3.77 11.13
CA ASP A 433 20.95 -4.96 11.26
C ASP A 433 19.77 -4.97 10.25
N GLY A 434 19.18 -3.80 9.94
CA GLY A 434 17.99 -3.69 9.07
C GLY A 434 18.28 -3.32 7.61
N GLY A 435 19.45 -2.74 7.32
CA GLY A 435 19.80 -2.24 6.01
C GLY A 435 19.22 -0.84 5.70
N PHE A 436 19.92 -0.11 4.82
CA PHE A 436 19.67 1.31 4.56
C PHE A 436 18.30 1.62 3.93
N THR A 437 17.80 0.74 3.07
CA THR A 437 16.53 0.95 2.34
C THR A 437 15.32 0.86 3.25
N GLU A 438 15.30 -0.11 4.16
CA GLU A 438 14.22 -0.26 5.14
C GLU A 438 14.27 0.90 6.16
N TYR A 439 15.48 1.32 6.55
CA TYR A 439 15.70 2.43 7.48
C TYR A 439 15.13 3.77 6.99
N ILE A 440 15.39 4.17 5.75
CA ILE A 440 14.91 5.46 5.21
C ILE A 440 13.38 5.52 5.07
N HIS A 441 12.74 4.36 4.91
CA HIS A 441 11.29 4.31 4.74
C HIS A 441 10.53 4.66 6.04
N ASP A 442 11.18 4.57 7.21
CA ASP A 442 10.59 5.05 8.47
C ASP A 442 10.96 6.53 8.72
N TRP A 443 9.94 7.38 8.73
CA TRP A 443 10.07 8.81 9.01
C TRP A 443 10.63 9.10 10.41
N TRP A 444 10.40 8.20 11.38
CA TRP A 444 10.96 8.35 12.71
C TRP A 444 12.46 8.12 12.73
N ASN A 445 12.94 7.15 11.97
CA ASN A 445 14.37 6.86 11.84
C ASN A 445 15.09 8.02 11.14
N LEU A 446 14.47 8.60 10.11
CA LEU A 446 14.99 9.81 9.48
C LEU A 446 15.07 11.00 10.47
N MET A 447 14.08 11.15 11.35
CA MET A 447 14.10 12.19 12.38
C MET A 447 15.18 11.94 13.44
N ASP A 448 15.40 10.69 13.85
CA ASP A 448 16.46 10.31 14.80
C ASP A 448 17.85 10.52 14.19
N PHE A 449 18.04 10.20 12.90
CA PHE A 449 19.27 10.53 12.16
C PHE A 449 19.52 12.04 12.11
N ALA A 450 18.49 12.83 11.79
CA ALA A 450 18.58 14.30 11.78
C ALA A 450 18.92 14.85 13.18
N MET A 451 18.26 14.35 14.23
CA MET A 451 18.55 14.72 15.62
C MET A 451 20.00 14.40 16.01
N ASN A 452 20.48 13.17 15.73
CA ASN A 452 21.82 12.74 16.10
C ASN A 452 22.91 13.48 15.32
N SER A 453 22.67 13.79 14.03
CA SER A 453 23.59 14.61 13.25
C SER A 453 23.71 16.04 13.78
N LEU A 454 22.61 16.65 14.24
CA LEU A 454 22.63 17.96 14.90
C LEU A 454 23.37 17.93 16.24
N TYR A 455 23.22 16.87 17.03
CA TYR A 455 24.00 16.69 18.27
C TYR A 455 25.49 16.52 17.99
N LEU A 456 25.86 15.75 16.97
CA LEU A 456 27.26 15.59 16.55
C LEU A 456 27.86 16.92 16.08
N ALA A 457 27.12 17.69 15.28
CA ALA A 457 27.53 19.03 14.83
C ALA A 457 27.68 20.01 16.01
N THR A 458 26.80 19.93 17.01
CA THR A 458 26.91 20.73 18.23
C THR A 458 28.18 20.41 19.01
N ILE A 459 28.46 19.12 19.22
CA ILE A 459 29.64 18.67 19.96
C ILE A 459 30.92 19.09 19.22
N SER A 460 30.98 18.90 17.90
CA SER A 460 32.16 19.28 17.11
C SER A 460 32.42 20.79 17.15
N LEU A 461 31.38 21.63 17.00
CA LEU A 461 31.52 23.09 17.09
C LEU A 461 31.91 23.55 18.50
N LYS A 462 31.40 22.90 19.55
CA LYS A 462 31.82 23.20 20.94
C LYS A 462 33.28 22.85 21.19
N ILE A 463 33.76 21.71 20.67
CA ILE A 463 35.18 21.35 20.75
C ILE A 463 36.05 22.37 20.01
N VAL A 464 35.65 22.77 18.79
CA VAL A 464 36.36 23.80 18.01
C VAL A 464 36.38 25.13 18.75
N ALA A 465 35.25 25.54 19.34
CA ALA A 465 35.16 26.76 20.13
C ALA A 465 36.09 26.72 21.34
N TYR A 466 36.11 25.60 22.08
CA TYR A 466 36.94 25.41 23.26
C TYR A 466 38.45 25.42 22.94
N VAL A 467 38.86 24.83 21.81
CA VAL A 467 40.29 24.77 21.42
C VAL A 467 40.80 26.11 20.90
N LYS A 468 39.99 26.83 20.12
CA LYS A 468 40.42 28.03 19.39
C LYS A 468 40.21 29.33 20.16
N TYR A 469 39.20 29.40 21.03
CA TYR A 469 38.81 30.62 21.72
C TYR A 469 38.93 30.45 23.23
N ASN A 470 39.64 31.36 23.88
CA ASN A 470 39.80 31.38 25.35
C ASN A 470 39.67 32.82 25.91
N SER A 471 39.04 33.71 25.15
CA SER A 471 38.93 35.13 25.47
C SER A 471 37.56 35.42 26.08
N SER A 472 37.54 36.27 27.11
CA SER A 472 36.29 36.81 27.66
C SER A 472 35.98 38.15 27.00
N ARG A 473 34.97 38.16 26.13
CA ARG A 473 34.44 39.36 25.48
C ARG A 473 32.91 39.39 25.63
N PRO A 474 32.30 40.58 25.80
CA PRO A 474 30.85 40.66 25.87
C PRO A 474 30.20 40.05 24.61
N ARG A 475 29.06 39.37 24.79
CA ARG A 475 28.40 38.56 23.75
C ARG A 475 27.97 39.40 22.53
N GLU A 476 27.70 40.67 22.76
CA GLU A 476 27.35 41.67 21.74
C GLU A 476 28.50 41.95 20.75
N GLU A 477 29.75 41.80 21.18
CA GLU A 477 30.92 42.02 20.34
C GLU A 477 31.35 40.78 19.54
N TRP A 478 30.60 39.68 19.67
CA TRP A 478 30.92 38.44 18.95
C TRP A 478 30.52 38.55 17.48
N GLU A 479 31.33 37.98 16.60
CA GLU A 479 31.01 37.83 15.19
C GLU A 479 29.72 37.01 15.00
N MET A 480 28.89 37.37 14.02
CA MET A 480 27.58 36.73 13.79
C MET A 480 27.68 35.21 13.60
N TRP A 481 28.76 34.72 12.97
CA TRP A 481 28.99 33.30 12.69
C TRP A 481 29.94 32.65 13.71
N HIS A 482 30.03 33.20 14.93
CA HIS A 482 30.88 32.65 15.96
C HIS A 482 30.47 31.18 16.29
N PRO A 483 31.41 30.21 16.33
CA PRO A 483 31.09 28.78 16.48
C PRO A 483 30.23 28.45 17.70
N THR A 484 30.39 29.17 18.81
CA THR A 484 29.56 28.99 20.01
C THR A 484 28.08 29.35 19.77
N LEU A 485 27.79 30.41 19.00
CA LEU A 485 26.41 30.82 18.69
C LEU A 485 25.73 29.80 17.79
N ILE A 486 26.46 29.31 16.77
CA ILE A 486 25.97 28.25 15.88
C ILE A 486 25.74 26.96 16.66
N ALA A 487 26.65 26.59 17.57
CA ALA A 487 26.48 25.41 18.42
C ALA A 487 25.25 25.52 19.33
N GLU A 488 25.03 26.68 19.98
CA GLU A 488 23.82 26.92 20.79
C GLU A 488 22.53 26.82 19.96
N ALA A 489 22.53 27.38 18.74
CA ALA A 489 21.39 27.32 17.84
C ALA A 489 21.09 25.88 17.38
N LEU A 490 22.10 25.13 16.93
CA LEU A 490 21.94 23.74 16.54
C LEU A 490 21.52 22.86 17.71
N PHE A 491 22.04 23.12 18.92
CA PHE A 491 21.62 22.43 20.14
C PHE A 491 20.15 22.66 20.44
N ALA A 492 19.66 23.89 20.31
CA ALA A 492 18.25 24.20 20.50
C ALA A 492 17.35 23.48 19.48
N ILE A 493 17.75 23.43 18.21
CA ILE A 493 17.01 22.69 17.17
C ILE A 493 17.02 21.18 17.47
N ALA A 494 18.17 20.62 17.87
CA ALA A 494 18.26 19.21 18.26
C ALA A 494 17.32 18.89 19.43
N ASN A 495 17.22 19.79 20.42
CA ASN A 495 16.33 19.63 21.56
C ASN A 495 14.85 19.64 21.14
N ILE A 496 14.47 20.46 20.15
CA ILE A 496 13.11 20.43 19.58
C ILE A 496 12.82 19.03 19.00
N PHE A 497 13.69 18.51 18.14
CA PHE A 497 13.51 17.16 17.57
C PHE A 497 13.45 16.08 18.63
N SER A 498 14.29 16.16 19.67
CA SER A 498 14.25 15.21 20.78
C SER A 498 12.91 15.27 21.54
N SER A 499 12.37 16.47 21.80
CA SER A 499 11.08 16.58 22.48
C SER A 499 9.93 16.05 21.61
N LEU A 500 9.98 16.26 20.29
CA LEU A 500 8.99 15.75 19.33
C LEU A 500 9.00 14.23 19.21
N ARG A 501 10.14 13.58 19.45
CA ARG A 501 10.24 12.10 19.42
C ARG A 501 9.32 11.42 20.41
N LEU A 502 8.91 12.08 21.51
CA LEU A 502 7.91 11.53 22.44
C LEU A 502 6.58 11.16 21.78
N ILE A 503 6.22 11.81 20.67
CA ILE A 503 4.98 11.55 19.94
C ILE A 503 4.96 10.10 19.42
N SER A 504 6.09 9.49 19.08
CA SER A 504 6.13 8.11 18.58
C SER A 504 5.71 7.09 19.64
N LEU A 505 5.92 7.39 20.93
CA LEU A 505 5.53 6.54 22.06
C LEU A 505 4.01 6.44 22.23
N PHE A 506 3.25 7.38 21.66
CA PHE A 506 1.79 7.38 21.74
C PHE A 506 1.15 6.18 21.03
N THR A 507 1.86 5.55 20.08
CA THR A 507 1.43 4.32 19.40
C THR A 507 1.14 3.16 20.37
N ALA A 508 1.82 3.12 21.51
CA ALA A 508 1.62 2.09 22.53
C ALA A 508 0.33 2.28 23.36
N ASN A 509 -0.26 3.48 23.34
CA ASN A 509 -1.48 3.79 24.08
C ASN A 509 -2.72 3.56 23.18
N SER A 510 -3.70 2.82 23.70
CA SER A 510 -4.93 2.50 22.96
C SER A 510 -5.77 3.71 22.58
N HIS A 511 -5.67 4.83 23.33
CA HIS A 511 -6.44 6.04 23.05
C HIS A 511 -5.70 7.02 22.14
N LEU A 512 -4.40 7.24 22.36
CA LEU A 512 -3.60 8.21 21.62
C LEU A 512 -3.05 7.65 20.30
N GLY A 513 -2.85 6.33 20.20
CA GLY A 513 -2.27 5.68 19.03
C GLY A 513 -3.05 5.93 17.74
N PRO A 514 -4.37 5.66 17.67
CA PRO A 514 -5.16 5.92 16.47
C PRO A 514 -5.15 7.39 16.04
N LEU A 515 -5.16 8.32 17.01
CA LEU A 515 -5.12 9.77 16.77
C LEU A 515 -3.76 10.21 16.19
N GLN A 516 -2.66 9.66 16.71
CA GLN A 516 -1.32 9.93 16.20
C GLN A 516 -1.13 9.37 14.78
N ILE A 517 -1.66 8.18 14.49
CA ILE A 517 -1.61 7.59 13.14
C ILE A 517 -2.43 8.42 12.14
N SER A 518 -3.61 8.91 12.53
CA SER A 518 -4.41 9.76 11.64
C SER A 518 -3.71 11.09 11.34
N LEU A 519 -3.11 11.73 12.36
CA LEU A 519 -2.30 12.93 12.18
C LEU A 519 -1.13 12.70 11.21
N GLY A 520 -0.40 11.60 11.35
CA GLY A 520 0.70 11.25 10.46
C GLY A 520 0.26 11.05 9.00
N ARG A 521 -0.92 10.44 8.76
CA ARG A 521 -1.45 10.25 7.40
C ARG A 521 -1.90 11.56 6.76
N MET A 522 -2.54 12.44 7.52
CA MET A 522 -2.98 13.76 7.02
C MET A 522 -1.79 14.67 6.67
N LEU A 523 -0.63 14.48 7.31
CA LEU A 523 0.58 15.25 7.03
C LEU A 523 1.02 15.14 5.55
N LEU A 524 0.86 13.98 4.93
CA LEU A 524 1.16 13.80 3.50
C LEU A 524 0.26 14.65 2.60
N ASP A 525 -1.00 14.86 2.98
CA ASP A 525 -1.92 15.71 2.23
C ASP A 525 -1.65 17.20 2.49
N ILE A 526 -1.27 17.56 3.73
CA ILE A 526 -0.80 18.91 4.06
C ILE A 526 0.43 19.29 3.22
N LEU A 527 1.41 18.39 3.06
CA LEU A 527 2.59 18.66 2.24
C LEU A 527 2.25 18.90 0.76
N LYS A 528 1.26 18.18 0.21
CA LYS A 528 0.79 18.42 -1.16
C LYS A 528 0.16 19.81 -1.30
N PHE A 529 -0.63 20.23 -0.31
CA PHE A 529 -1.23 21.56 -0.31
C PHE A 529 -0.20 22.67 -0.11
N LEU A 530 0.80 22.44 0.75
CA LEU A 530 1.90 23.36 0.99
C LEU A 530 2.68 23.66 -0.30
N PHE A 531 2.85 22.68 -1.19
CA PHE A 531 3.49 22.90 -2.49
C PHE A 531 2.76 23.95 -3.34
N ILE A 532 1.43 23.87 -3.42
CA ILE A 532 0.61 24.86 -4.14
C ILE A 532 0.72 26.23 -3.45
N TYR A 533 0.66 26.24 -2.11
CA TYR A 533 0.82 27.48 -1.34
C TYR A 533 2.18 28.15 -1.58
N CYS A 534 3.28 27.39 -1.66
CA CYS A 534 4.61 27.93 -1.96
C CYS A 534 4.69 28.57 -3.35
N LEU A 535 4.03 27.98 -4.37
CA LEU A 535 3.96 28.59 -5.71
C LEU A 535 3.24 29.93 -5.70
N VAL A 536 2.12 30.03 -4.97
CA VAL A 536 1.39 31.29 -4.80
C VAL A 536 2.26 32.32 -4.07
N LEU A 537 2.92 31.92 -2.97
CA LEU A 537 3.80 32.81 -2.20
C LEU A 537 4.93 33.35 -3.09
N LEU A 538 5.57 32.51 -3.90
CA LEU A 538 6.61 32.94 -4.84
C LEU A 538 6.09 33.90 -5.91
N ALA A 539 4.88 33.67 -6.44
CA ALA A 539 4.28 34.58 -7.42
C ALA A 539 4.04 35.98 -6.82
N PHE A 540 3.49 36.05 -5.60
CA PHE A 540 3.32 37.31 -4.89
C PHE A 540 4.65 37.95 -4.48
N ALA A 541 5.61 37.17 -3.99
CA ALA A 541 6.93 37.67 -3.63
C ALA A 541 7.63 38.31 -4.83
N ASN A 542 7.55 37.70 -6.02
CA ASN A 542 8.10 38.28 -7.24
C ASN A 542 7.37 39.57 -7.65
N GLY A 543 6.03 39.58 -7.58
CA GLY A 543 5.23 40.78 -7.90
C GLY A 543 5.52 41.94 -6.96
N LEU A 544 5.58 41.68 -5.65
CA LEU A 544 5.89 42.68 -4.63
C LEU A 544 7.34 43.15 -4.73
N ASN A 545 8.30 42.24 -4.92
CA ASN A 545 9.69 42.61 -5.10
C ASN A 545 9.86 43.53 -6.32
N GLN A 546 9.26 43.17 -7.47
CA GLN A 546 9.33 44.02 -8.67
C GLN A 546 8.71 45.41 -8.45
N LEU A 547 7.62 45.50 -7.67
CA LEU A 547 6.97 46.77 -7.36
C LEU A 547 7.82 47.65 -6.43
N TYR A 548 8.41 47.05 -5.39
CA TYR A 548 9.10 47.78 -4.32
C TYR A 548 10.62 47.89 -4.50
N PHE A 549 11.23 47.18 -5.46
CA PHE A 549 12.67 47.15 -5.67
C PHE A 549 13.30 48.54 -5.87
N TYR A 550 12.60 49.46 -6.56
CA TYR A 550 13.11 50.82 -6.80
C TYR A 550 13.08 51.73 -5.57
N TYR A 551 12.35 51.36 -4.52
CA TYR A 551 12.22 52.12 -3.27
C TYR A 551 13.20 51.66 -2.19
N GLU A 552 14.35 51.11 -2.59
CA GLU A 552 15.37 50.64 -1.66
C GLU A 552 15.95 51.81 -0.84
N THR A 553 15.68 51.83 0.47
CA THR A 553 16.28 52.80 1.40
C THR A 553 17.75 52.44 1.65
N LYS A 554 18.63 53.44 1.56
CA LYS A 554 20.05 53.27 1.90
C LYS A 554 20.21 53.37 3.42
N ALA A 555 21.05 52.50 3.99
CA ALA A 555 21.30 52.46 5.44
C ALA A 555 21.68 53.82 6.03
N SER A 556 22.39 54.64 5.26
CA SER A 556 22.85 55.98 5.63
C SER A 556 21.72 57.00 5.88
N GLU A 557 20.49 56.71 5.45
CA GLU A 557 19.34 57.62 5.57
C GLU A 557 18.43 57.26 6.76
N GLU A 558 18.69 56.12 7.43
CA GLU A 558 17.93 55.67 8.60
C GLU A 558 18.68 55.96 9.91
N PRO A 559 17.98 56.32 11.02
CA PRO A 559 18.59 56.85 12.25
C PRO A 559 19.56 55.90 12.99
N ASN A 560 19.73 54.66 12.52
CA ASN A 560 20.62 53.64 13.11
C ASN A 560 21.62 53.00 12.12
N ASN A 561 21.83 53.57 10.92
CA ASN A 561 22.66 52.95 9.87
C ASN A 561 22.25 51.49 9.55
N CYS A 562 20.94 51.21 9.53
CA CYS A 562 20.40 49.87 9.27
C CYS A 562 19.85 49.78 7.85
N LYS A 563 20.11 48.66 7.17
CA LYS A 563 19.47 48.29 5.91
C LYS A 563 18.55 47.10 6.16
N GLY A 564 17.26 47.36 6.38
CA GLY A 564 16.33 46.31 6.81
C GLY A 564 16.81 45.64 8.10
N ILE A 565 16.95 44.31 8.10
CA ILE A 565 17.37 43.49 9.27
C ILE A 565 18.89 43.60 9.56
N ARG A 566 19.68 44.23 8.68
CA ARG A 566 21.15 44.33 8.82
C ARG A 566 21.56 45.70 9.32
N CYS A 567 22.07 45.79 10.54
CA CYS A 567 22.61 47.02 11.12
C CYS A 567 24.14 46.96 11.23
N GLU A 568 24.80 48.12 11.13
CA GLU A 568 26.26 48.27 11.27
C GLU A 568 26.74 47.99 12.72
N ARG A 569 25.86 48.17 13.71
CA ARG A 569 26.01 47.66 15.09
C ARG A 569 24.77 46.83 15.45
N GLN A 570 24.97 45.57 15.82
CA GLN A 570 23.89 44.64 16.15
C GLN A 570 23.98 44.20 17.61
N ASN A 571 22.86 44.29 18.34
CA ASN A 571 22.74 43.72 19.68
C ASN A 571 22.48 42.21 19.52
N ASN A 572 23.45 41.38 19.91
CA ASN A 572 23.33 39.90 19.89
C ASN A 572 22.45 39.35 21.03
N ASP A 573 21.89 40.23 21.86
CA ASP A 573 20.86 39.90 22.82
C ASP A 573 19.52 39.99 22.09
N GLY A 574 18.70 38.93 22.10
CA GLY A 574 17.50 38.78 21.27
C GLY A 574 16.38 39.82 21.42
N SER A 575 16.65 40.95 22.10
CA SER A 575 15.78 42.13 22.24
C SER A 575 15.55 42.89 20.92
N GLY A 576 16.46 42.79 19.94
CA GLY A 576 16.27 43.39 18.61
C GLY A 576 15.06 42.84 17.85
N ILE A 577 14.71 41.57 18.08
CA ILE A 577 13.55 40.92 17.44
C ILE A 577 12.22 41.50 17.93
N GLN A 578 12.16 42.06 19.16
CA GLN A 578 10.94 42.69 19.69
C GLN A 578 10.74 44.12 19.20
N GLN A 579 11.81 44.90 19.01
CA GLN A 579 11.71 46.22 18.38
C GLN A 579 11.39 46.11 16.88
N GLU A 580 11.93 45.11 16.17
CA GLU A 580 11.59 44.86 14.77
C GLU A 580 10.21 44.23 14.56
N LYS A 581 9.65 43.53 15.55
CA LYS A 581 8.24 43.09 15.49
C LYS A 581 7.29 44.28 15.41
N GLN A 582 7.59 45.43 16.04
CA GLN A 582 6.75 46.63 15.88
C GLN A 582 6.85 47.23 14.47
N SER A 583 8.00 47.12 13.80
CA SER A 583 8.18 47.57 12.41
C SER A 583 7.58 46.60 11.39
N ASN A 584 7.70 45.28 11.61
CA ASN A 584 7.12 44.24 10.76
C ASN A 584 5.62 44.02 10.98
N VAL A 585 5.05 44.43 12.12
CA VAL A 585 3.59 44.50 12.31
C VAL A 585 2.95 45.47 11.30
N SER A 586 3.67 46.49 10.82
CA SER A 586 3.17 47.34 9.72
C SER A 586 3.14 46.61 8.37
N TYR A 587 4.10 45.72 8.08
CA TYR A 587 4.08 44.87 6.87
C TYR A 587 3.05 43.75 6.96
N MET A 588 2.83 43.19 8.15
CA MET A 588 1.77 42.20 8.39
C MET A 588 0.38 42.84 8.38
N HIS A 589 0.25 44.12 8.76
CA HIS A 589 -0.97 44.91 8.58
C HIS A 589 -1.32 45.14 7.10
N LEU A 590 -0.33 45.30 6.23
CA LEU A 590 -0.53 45.36 4.77
C LEU A 590 -0.98 44.02 4.18
N CYS A 591 -0.46 42.89 4.68
CA CYS A 591 -0.99 41.56 4.33
C CYS A 591 -2.43 41.33 4.83
N ASN A 592 -2.76 41.82 6.04
CA ASN A 592 -4.14 41.78 6.57
C ASN A 592 -5.10 42.73 5.82
N LEU A 593 -4.60 43.84 5.24
CA LEU A 593 -5.40 44.70 4.36
C LEU A 593 -5.69 44.03 3.02
N ALA A 594 -4.76 43.24 2.48
CA ALA A 594 -4.99 42.47 1.26
C ALA A 594 -6.00 41.33 1.47
N THR A 595 -6.10 40.76 2.68
CA THR A 595 -7.13 39.74 3.01
C THR A 595 -8.52 40.35 3.23
N ARG A 596 -8.60 41.61 3.70
CA ARG A 596 -9.89 42.34 3.82
C ARG A 596 -10.46 42.85 2.50
N CYS A 597 -9.72 42.77 1.39
CA CYS A 597 -10.27 43.01 0.05
C CYS A 597 -10.99 41.78 -0.53
N PHE A 598 -11.05 40.67 0.21
CA PHE A 598 -11.68 39.42 -0.20
C PHE A 598 -12.91 39.02 0.65
N ASP A 599 -13.43 39.95 1.47
CA ASP A 599 -14.77 39.88 2.06
C ASP A 599 -15.76 40.79 1.29
#